data_AF-A0A971KJ03-F1
#
_entry.id   AF-A0A971KJ03-F1
#
_cell.length_a   1.000
_cell.length_b   1.000
_cell.length_c   1.000
_cell.angle_alpha   90.00
_cell.angle_beta   90.00
_cell.angle_gamma   90.00
#
_symmetry.space_group_name_H-M   'P 1'
#
loop_
_entity.id
_entity.type
_entity.pdbx_description
1 polymer ?
#
loop_
_entity_poly.entity_id
_entity_poly.type
_entity_poly.pdbx_seq_one_letter_code
_entity_poly.pdbx_strand_id
1 'polypeptide(L)'
;MNPLKYRSIFLSDLHLGNRWCRAGNLSGFLSSVECDNLYLVGDIIDGWNIGPRHTWPASHTSVLRSILSLAGKTAVTYIPGNHDEFMNRFDGQSVCGVRIRSEAVHTAADGKKYLVVHGHQFDVVMLYSRWLAWAGNRAYSLAQQLNTGINCIRSLAGREYWSLSSFLKNRVKRAVKYISRYESRIARSVRDVGAEGIICGHIHNP
;
A
#
# COMPACT_ATOMS: atom_id res chain seq x y z
N MET A 1 -12.23 -14.73 -30.16
CA MET A 1 -12.98 -14.80 -28.89
C MET A 1 -13.50 -13.41 -28.60
N ASN A 2 -14.75 -13.28 -28.13
CA ASN A 2 -15.27 -11.97 -27.72
C ASN A 2 -14.53 -11.50 -26.46
N PRO A 3 -14.12 -10.22 -26.38
CA PRO A 3 -13.45 -9.71 -25.20
C PRO A 3 -14.37 -9.71 -23.98
N LEU A 4 -13.80 -10.02 -22.82
CA LEU A 4 -14.50 -9.91 -21.54
C LEU A 4 -14.69 -8.44 -21.19
N LYS A 5 -15.92 -8.01 -20.94
CA LYS A 5 -16.25 -6.62 -20.65
C LYS A 5 -16.32 -6.38 -19.15
N TYR A 6 -15.54 -5.42 -18.67
CA TYR A 6 -15.53 -4.98 -17.28
C TYR A 6 -15.76 -3.47 -17.22
N ARG A 7 -16.48 -2.98 -16.21
CA ARG A 7 -16.61 -1.53 -16.03
C ARG A 7 -15.29 -0.90 -15.58
N SER A 8 -14.57 -1.57 -14.69
CA SER A 8 -13.31 -1.07 -14.13
C SER A 8 -12.40 -2.20 -13.74
N ILE A 9 -11.11 -2.03 -14.01
CA ILE A 9 -10.05 -2.98 -13.67
C ILE A 9 -9.02 -2.25 -12.81
N PHE A 10 -8.56 -2.90 -11.75
CA PHE A 10 -7.50 -2.40 -10.87
C PHE A 10 -6.35 -3.40 -10.90
N LEU A 11 -5.14 -2.93 -11.24
CA LEU A 11 -3.93 -3.72 -11.27
C LEU A 11 -2.88 -3.06 -10.39
N SER A 12 -2.18 -3.82 -9.56
CA SER A 12 -1.12 -3.35 -8.68
C SER A 12 -0.01 -4.38 -8.60
N ASP A 13 1.16 -3.98 -8.07
CA ASP A 13 2.26 -4.90 -7.74
C ASP A 13 2.69 -5.77 -8.94
N LEU A 14 2.74 -5.18 -10.13
CA LEU A 14 3.14 -5.87 -11.35
C LEU A 14 4.65 -6.01 -11.46
N HIS A 15 5.40 -5.04 -10.92
CA HIS A 15 6.86 -5.01 -10.86
C HIS A 15 7.52 -5.29 -12.23
N LEU A 16 7.08 -4.60 -13.29
CA LEU A 16 7.69 -4.73 -14.60
C LEU A 16 9.17 -4.29 -14.54
N GLY A 17 10.09 -5.16 -14.94
CA GLY A 17 11.53 -5.00 -14.75
C GLY A 17 12.09 -6.13 -13.88
N ASN A 18 11.26 -6.69 -13.00
CA ASN A 18 11.60 -7.86 -12.20
C ASN A 18 11.45 -9.16 -13.01
N ARG A 19 12.45 -10.05 -12.94
CA ARG A 19 12.48 -11.35 -13.64
C ARG A 19 11.32 -12.28 -13.28
N TRP A 20 10.71 -12.10 -12.10
CA TRP A 20 9.63 -12.94 -11.59
C TRP A 20 8.24 -12.47 -12.04
N CYS A 21 8.16 -11.33 -12.73
CA CYS A 21 6.91 -10.82 -13.28
C CYS A 21 6.31 -11.80 -14.29
N ARG A 22 5.04 -12.16 -14.12
CA ARG A 22 4.29 -12.99 -15.06
C ARG A 22 3.75 -12.17 -16.24
N ALA A 23 4.65 -11.45 -16.92
CA ALA A 23 4.30 -10.47 -17.96
C ALA A 23 3.52 -11.09 -19.14
N GLY A 24 3.79 -12.35 -19.50
CA GLY A 24 3.04 -13.06 -20.54
C GLY A 24 1.56 -13.22 -20.20
N ASN A 25 1.27 -13.68 -18.98
CA ASN A 25 -0.11 -13.84 -18.49
C ASN A 25 -0.82 -12.50 -18.43
N LEU A 26 -0.14 -11.46 -17.94
CA LEU A 26 -0.69 -10.11 -17.87
C LEU A 26 -1.01 -9.55 -19.25
N SER A 27 -0.11 -9.72 -20.22
CA SER A 27 -0.34 -9.27 -21.60
C SER A 27 -1.54 -9.99 -22.24
N GLY A 28 -1.65 -11.31 -22.02
CA GLY A 28 -2.79 -12.10 -22.47
C GLY A 28 -4.11 -11.64 -21.82
N PHE A 29 -4.08 -11.36 -20.51
CA PHE A 29 -5.22 -10.80 -19.79
C PHE A 29 -5.65 -9.45 -20.40
N LEU A 30 -4.74 -8.48 -20.48
CA LEU A 30 -5.03 -7.15 -21.04
C LEU A 30 -5.56 -7.20 -22.48
N SER A 31 -5.11 -8.17 -23.27
CA SER A 31 -5.57 -8.35 -24.66
C SER A 31 -6.94 -9.03 -24.78
N SER A 32 -7.43 -9.67 -23.71
CA SER A 32 -8.70 -10.41 -23.68
C SER A 32 -9.83 -9.65 -22.99
N VAL A 33 -9.58 -8.42 -22.54
CA VAL A 33 -10.54 -7.60 -21.80
C VAL A 33 -10.79 -6.27 -22.50
N GLU A 34 -12.00 -5.75 -22.30
CA GLU A 34 -12.37 -4.36 -22.57
C GLU A 34 -12.86 -3.74 -21.26
N CYS A 35 -12.48 -2.49 -20.98
CA CYS A 35 -13.03 -1.79 -19.84
C CYS A 35 -13.13 -0.28 -20.02
N ASP A 36 -14.01 0.35 -19.24
CA ASP A 36 -14.17 1.80 -19.27
C ASP A 36 -13.05 2.49 -18.49
N ASN A 37 -12.62 1.89 -17.37
CA ASN A 37 -11.59 2.43 -16.49
C ASN A 37 -10.53 1.38 -16.17
N LEU A 38 -9.25 1.74 -16.35
CA LEU A 38 -8.12 0.94 -15.92
C LEU A 38 -7.30 1.73 -14.91
N TYR A 39 -7.23 1.26 -13.68
CA TYR A 39 -6.42 1.82 -12.62
C TYR A 39 -5.16 0.97 -12.44
N LEU A 40 -4.00 1.61 -12.58
CA LEU A 40 -2.69 1.03 -12.29
C LEU A 40 -2.25 1.56 -10.92
N VAL A 41 -2.46 0.78 -9.87
CA VAL A 41 -2.46 1.18 -8.46
C VAL A 41 -1.09 0.90 -7.80
N GLY A 42 -0.05 1.45 -8.42
CA GLY A 42 1.34 1.47 -7.93
C GLY A 42 2.10 0.17 -8.09
N ASP A 43 3.42 0.30 -7.99
CA ASP A 43 4.40 -0.76 -8.18
C ASP A 43 4.21 -1.50 -9.51
N ILE A 44 3.94 -0.72 -10.57
CA ILE A 44 3.70 -1.25 -11.92
C ILE A 44 5.02 -1.47 -12.63
N ILE A 45 5.94 -0.50 -12.51
CA ILE A 45 7.31 -0.58 -13.03
C ILE A 45 8.26 -0.63 -11.83
N ASP A 46 9.17 -1.60 -11.84
CA ASP A 46 10.17 -1.74 -10.80
C ASP A 46 11.40 -0.92 -11.13
N GLY A 47 11.39 0.36 -10.74
CA GLY A 47 12.48 1.30 -10.99
C GLY A 47 13.79 0.90 -10.32
N TRP A 48 13.74 0.13 -9.24
CA TRP A 48 14.95 -0.34 -8.55
C TRP A 48 15.68 -1.42 -9.35
N ASN A 49 14.94 -2.16 -10.18
CA ASN A 49 15.47 -3.20 -11.06
C ASN A 49 15.70 -2.72 -12.51
N ILE A 50 15.80 -1.40 -12.74
CA ILE A 50 16.19 -0.82 -14.03
C ILE A 50 17.64 -0.32 -13.95
N GLY A 51 18.50 -0.79 -14.86
CA GLY A 51 19.89 -0.30 -14.94
C GLY A 51 20.81 -1.20 -15.78
N PRO A 52 22.11 -0.84 -15.91
CA PRO A 52 23.05 -1.53 -16.81
C PRO A 52 23.23 -3.02 -16.54
N ARG A 53 22.93 -3.48 -15.32
CA ARG A 53 23.04 -4.87 -14.88
C ARG A 53 21.72 -5.64 -14.95
N HIS A 54 20.64 -4.99 -15.36
CA HIS A 54 19.31 -5.57 -15.41
C HIS A 54 18.77 -5.56 -16.85
N THR A 55 18.35 -6.73 -17.32
CA THR A 55 17.77 -6.88 -18.65
C THR A 55 16.28 -6.63 -18.58
N TRP A 56 15.77 -5.67 -19.38
CA TRP A 56 14.34 -5.47 -19.58
C TRP A 56 13.80 -6.47 -20.62
N PRO A 57 13.00 -7.48 -20.24
CA PRO A 57 12.57 -8.50 -21.19
C PRO A 57 11.47 -7.97 -22.13
N ALA A 58 11.43 -8.46 -23.37
CA ALA A 58 10.46 -8.03 -24.38
C ALA A 58 8.99 -8.25 -23.98
N SER A 59 8.72 -9.24 -23.11
CA SER A 59 7.39 -9.49 -22.55
C SER A 59 6.88 -8.32 -21.71
N HIS A 60 7.76 -7.58 -21.03
CA HIS A 60 7.38 -6.41 -20.23
C HIS A 60 7.03 -5.22 -21.12
N THR A 61 7.79 -5.00 -22.20
CA THR A 61 7.44 -4.03 -23.24
C THR A 61 6.08 -4.35 -23.86
N SER A 62 5.78 -5.64 -24.03
CA SER A 62 4.48 -6.07 -24.57
C SER A 62 3.33 -5.68 -23.65
N VAL A 63 3.49 -5.82 -22.34
CA VAL A 63 2.50 -5.33 -21.35
C VAL A 63 2.30 -3.82 -21.47
N LEU A 64 3.38 -3.03 -21.52
CA LEU A 64 3.27 -1.57 -21.66
C LEU A 64 2.53 -1.19 -22.95
N ARG A 65 2.81 -1.87 -24.06
CA ARG A 65 2.11 -1.67 -25.33
C ARG A 65 0.62 -2.02 -25.23
N SER A 66 0.27 -3.10 -24.54
CA SER A 66 -1.14 -3.46 -24.31
C SER A 66 -1.87 -2.39 -23.49
N ILE A 67 -1.24 -1.83 -22.45
CA ILE A 67 -1.79 -0.72 -21.66
C ILE A 67 -2.00 0.52 -22.55
N LEU A 68 -1.00 0.89 -23.35
CA LEU A 68 -1.10 2.06 -24.24
C LEU A 68 -2.16 1.87 -25.33
N SER A 69 -2.31 0.65 -25.86
CA SER A 69 -3.38 0.31 -26.80
C SER A 69 -4.76 0.49 -26.17
N LEU A 70 -4.95 0.03 -24.93
CA LEU A 70 -6.19 0.23 -24.17
C LEU A 70 -6.46 1.71 -23.91
N ALA A 71 -5.43 2.52 -23.64
CA ALA A 71 -5.56 3.96 -23.36
C ALA A 71 -6.22 4.77 -24.50
N GLY A 72 -6.28 4.23 -25.72
CA GLY A 72 -7.03 4.86 -26.82
C GLY A 72 -8.55 4.81 -26.66
N LYS A 73 -9.08 3.90 -25.85
CA LYS A 73 -10.53 3.69 -25.64
C LYS A 73 -10.95 3.59 -24.17
N THR A 74 -9.98 3.40 -23.28
CA THR A 74 -10.15 3.19 -21.84
C THR A 74 -9.60 4.39 -21.09
N ALA A 75 -10.27 4.84 -20.03
CA ALA A 75 -9.74 5.83 -19.13
C ALA A 75 -8.67 5.21 -18.22
N VAL A 76 -7.40 5.33 -18.60
CA VAL A 76 -6.28 4.78 -17.81
C VAL A 76 -5.78 5.80 -16.79
N THR A 77 -5.68 5.40 -15.53
CA THR A 77 -5.11 6.19 -14.43
C THR A 77 -3.97 5.42 -13.78
N TYR A 78 -2.79 6.01 -13.76
CA TYR A 78 -1.59 5.49 -13.13
C TYR A 78 -1.36 6.21 -11.79
N ILE A 79 -1.35 5.44 -10.72
CA ILE A 79 -1.05 5.89 -9.36
C ILE A 79 0.31 5.33 -8.99
N PRO A 80 1.35 6.15 -8.83
CA PRO A 80 2.67 5.64 -8.45
C PRO A 80 2.69 5.03 -7.04
N GLY A 81 3.44 3.96 -6.90
CA GLY A 81 3.89 3.36 -5.65
C GLY A 81 5.34 3.71 -5.33
N ASN A 82 5.97 2.92 -4.45
CA ASN A 82 7.34 3.19 -4.00
C ASN A 82 8.41 2.62 -4.95
N HIS A 83 8.10 1.61 -5.76
CA HIS A 83 9.03 1.08 -6.76
C HIS A 83 9.10 1.93 -8.04
N ASP A 84 8.03 2.66 -8.35
CA ASP A 84 7.88 3.56 -9.49
C ASP A 84 7.81 5.03 -9.07
N GLU A 85 8.48 5.42 -7.98
CA GLU A 85 8.51 6.81 -7.47
C GLU A 85 8.93 7.84 -8.53
N PHE A 86 9.76 7.42 -9.49
CA PHE A 86 10.16 8.27 -10.62
C PHE A 86 8.97 8.74 -11.47
N MET A 87 7.79 8.13 -11.37
CA MET A 87 6.57 8.56 -12.04
C MET A 87 5.92 9.76 -11.36
N ASN A 88 6.23 10.05 -10.09
CA ASN A 88 5.68 11.20 -9.35
C ASN A 88 6.01 12.54 -9.99
N ARG A 89 7.12 12.65 -10.74
CA ARG A 89 7.46 13.86 -11.51
C ARG A 89 6.44 14.21 -12.60
N PHE A 90 5.59 13.27 -12.96
CA PHE A 90 4.53 13.44 -13.95
C PHE A 90 3.14 13.53 -13.30
N ASP A 91 3.03 13.67 -11.98
CA ASP A 91 1.74 13.86 -11.31
C ASP A 91 0.98 15.06 -11.93
N GLY A 92 -0.32 14.88 -12.12
CA GLY A 92 -1.18 15.84 -12.82
C GLY A 92 -1.13 15.76 -14.35
N GLN A 93 -0.13 15.10 -14.94
CA GLN A 93 0.05 15.03 -16.39
C GLN A 93 -0.71 13.86 -17.03
N SER A 94 -0.78 13.87 -18.36
CA SER A 94 -1.27 12.75 -19.17
C SER A 94 -0.20 12.40 -20.19
N VAL A 95 0.29 11.16 -20.17
CA VAL A 95 1.34 10.67 -21.06
C VAL A 95 0.76 9.55 -21.90
N CYS A 96 0.70 9.75 -23.22
CA CYS A 96 0.17 8.75 -24.16
C CYS A 96 -1.23 8.22 -23.80
N GLY A 97 -2.12 9.08 -23.29
CA GLY A 97 -3.47 8.72 -22.87
C GLY A 97 -3.57 8.15 -21.44
N VAL A 98 -2.45 7.99 -20.75
CA VAL A 98 -2.40 7.54 -19.35
C VAL A 98 -2.31 8.75 -18.42
N ARG A 99 -3.33 8.95 -17.57
CA ARG A 99 -3.33 10.01 -16.57
C ARG A 99 -2.50 9.58 -15.37
N ILE A 100 -1.47 10.33 -15.01
CA ILE A 100 -0.64 10.02 -13.85
C ILE A 100 -1.13 10.89 -12.69
N ARG A 101 -1.54 10.26 -11.59
CA ARG A 101 -2.12 10.93 -10.42
C ARG A 101 -1.60 10.31 -9.13
N SER A 102 -1.31 11.12 -8.12
CA SER A 102 -0.98 10.63 -6.77
C SER A 102 -2.13 9.85 -6.11
N GLU A 103 -3.38 10.18 -6.45
CA GLU A 103 -4.59 9.48 -6.00
C GLU A 103 -5.72 9.64 -7.03
N ALA A 104 -6.74 8.81 -6.95
CA ALA A 104 -7.93 8.93 -7.79
C ALA A 104 -9.22 8.61 -7.03
N VAL A 105 -10.35 9.16 -7.48
CA VAL A 105 -11.67 8.76 -6.96
C VAL A 105 -12.36 7.88 -8.00
N HIS A 106 -12.65 6.65 -7.62
CA HIS A 106 -13.46 5.73 -8.40
C HIS A 106 -14.91 5.79 -7.95
N THR A 107 -15.85 5.97 -8.87
CA THR A 107 -17.28 5.79 -8.58
C THR A 107 -17.67 4.38 -8.99
N ALA A 108 -18.18 3.56 -8.08
CA ALA A 108 -18.62 2.19 -8.36
C ALA A 108 -19.97 2.15 -9.08
N ALA A 109 -20.41 0.96 -9.48
CA ALA A 109 -21.67 0.77 -10.20
C ALA A 109 -22.91 1.12 -9.35
N ASP A 110 -22.79 1.03 -8.02
CA ASP A 110 -23.82 1.44 -7.05
C ASP A 110 -23.78 2.93 -6.71
N GLY A 111 -22.93 3.71 -7.38
CA GLY A 111 -22.78 5.15 -7.16
C GLY A 111 -21.85 5.52 -5.99
N LYS A 112 -21.37 4.54 -5.20
CA LYS A 112 -20.45 4.83 -4.10
C LYS A 112 -19.10 5.27 -4.60
N LYS A 113 -18.46 6.17 -3.86
CA LYS A 113 -17.12 6.69 -4.19
C LYS A 113 -16.05 5.99 -3.37
N TYR A 114 -14.95 5.64 -4.02
CA TYR A 114 -13.80 4.98 -3.43
C TYR A 114 -12.53 5.76 -3.75
N LEU A 115 -11.74 6.06 -2.72
CA LEU A 115 -10.41 6.64 -2.87
C LEU A 115 -9.45 5.53 -3.31
N VAL A 116 -8.80 5.70 -4.46
CA VAL A 116 -7.82 4.77 -5.01
C VAL A 116 -6.43 5.33 -4.77
N VAL A 117 -5.61 4.57 -4.04
CA VAL A 117 -4.24 4.93 -3.68
C VAL A 117 -3.37 3.67 -3.68
N HIS A 118 -2.06 3.80 -3.87
CA HIS A 118 -1.18 2.63 -3.84
C HIS A 118 -1.11 2.00 -2.45
N GLY A 119 -0.81 2.80 -1.42
CA GLY A 119 -0.94 2.37 -0.04
C GLY A 119 0.30 1.82 0.67
N HIS A 120 1.52 1.90 0.10
CA HIS A 120 2.78 1.52 0.78
C HIS A 120 2.95 2.15 2.18
N GLN A 121 2.34 3.31 2.39
CA GLN A 121 2.38 4.01 3.68
C GLN A 121 1.53 3.30 4.76
N PHE A 122 0.59 2.42 4.36
CA PHE A 122 -0.26 1.61 5.22
C PHE A 122 0.44 0.36 5.74
N ASP A 123 1.50 -0.15 5.11
CA ASP A 123 2.12 -1.42 5.47
C ASP A 123 2.69 -1.43 6.88
N VAL A 124 3.44 -0.38 7.22
CA VAL A 124 3.98 -0.21 8.57
C VAL A 124 2.84 -0.16 9.58
N VAL A 125 1.71 0.45 9.23
CA VAL A 125 0.61 0.63 10.18
C VAL A 125 -0.21 -0.65 10.35
N MET A 126 -0.55 -1.33 9.26
CA MET A 126 -1.35 -2.55 9.28
C MET A 126 -0.59 -3.73 9.88
N LEU A 127 0.67 -3.98 9.47
CA LEU A 127 1.48 -5.11 9.95
C LEU A 127 1.71 -5.06 11.46
N TYR A 128 1.82 -3.87 12.05
CA TYR A 128 2.07 -3.71 13.47
C TYR A 128 0.77 -3.69 14.31
N SER A 129 -0.35 -3.19 13.77
CA SER A 129 -1.58 -2.90 14.54
C SER A 129 -2.13 -4.05 15.41
N ARG A 130 -2.38 -5.23 14.83
CA ARG A 130 -3.09 -6.33 15.52
C ARG A 130 -2.24 -7.00 16.59
N TRP A 131 -0.98 -7.30 16.29
CA TRP A 131 -0.11 -7.98 17.24
C TRP A 131 0.53 -7.02 18.25
N LEU A 132 0.78 -5.74 17.92
CA LEU A 132 1.20 -4.76 18.95
C LEU A 132 0.10 -4.50 19.97
N ALA A 133 -1.16 -4.43 19.55
CA ALA A 133 -2.28 -4.25 20.48
C ALA A 133 -2.33 -5.41 21.48
N TRP A 134 -2.18 -6.64 20.98
CA TRP A 134 -2.13 -7.84 21.81
C TRP A 134 -0.86 -7.92 22.68
N ALA A 135 0.32 -7.70 22.10
CA ALA A 135 1.60 -7.71 22.81
C ALA A 135 1.68 -6.59 23.86
N GLY A 136 1.08 -5.43 23.59
CA GLY A 136 0.98 -4.33 24.53
C GLY A 136 0.17 -4.68 25.77
N ASN A 137 -0.97 -5.35 25.60
CA ASN A 137 -1.76 -5.85 26.73
C ASN A 137 -1.00 -6.93 27.52
N ARG A 138 -0.30 -7.85 26.85
CA ARG A 138 0.46 -8.92 27.51
C ARG A 138 1.68 -8.38 28.26
N ALA A 139 2.43 -7.47 27.63
CA ALA A 139 3.58 -6.80 28.23
C ALA A 139 3.16 -5.92 29.40
N TYR A 140 1.99 -5.28 29.36
CA TYR A 140 1.44 -4.54 30.50
C TYR A 140 1.22 -5.44 31.72
N SER A 141 0.55 -6.59 31.53
CA SER A 141 0.31 -7.53 32.62
C SER A 141 1.60 -8.16 33.17
N LEU A 142 2.55 -8.53 32.31
CA LEU A 142 3.85 -9.07 32.72
C LEU A 142 4.71 -8.02 33.44
N ALA A 143 4.70 -6.79 32.95
CA ALA A 143 5.40 -5.68 33.59
C ALA A 143 4.85 -5.37 34.98
N GLN A 144 3.53 -5.48 35.18
CA GLN A 144 2.90 -5.30 36.49
C GLN A 144 3.36 -6.38 37.49
N GLN A 145 3.46 -7.64 37.05
CA GLN A 145 3.91 -8.77 37.88
C GLN A 145 5.40 -8.69 38.22
N LEU A 146 6.25 -8.31 37.25
CA LEU A 146 7.68 -8.12 37.47
C LEU A 146 7.99 -6.91 38.36
N ASN A 147 7.15 -5.87 38.34
CA ASN A 147 7.32 -4.69 39.20
C ASN A 147 7.25 -5.05 40.70
N THR A 148 6.41 -6.03 41.07
CA THR A 148 6.27 -6.48 42.46
C THR A 148 7.51 -7.23 42.93
N GLY A 149 8.09 -8.11 42.11
CA GLY A 149 9.28 -8.87 42.45
C GLY A 149 10.56 -8.02 42.49
N ILE A 150 10.74 -7.13 41.51
CA ILE A 150 11.92 -6.27 41.42
C ILE A 150 11.92 -5.21 42.54
N ASN A 151 10.76 -4.67 42.92
CA ASN A 151 10.68 -3.73 44.05
C ASN A 151 10.99 -4.40 45.39
N CYS A 152 10.62 -5.68 45.57
CA CYS A 152 10.96 -6.44 46.78
C CYS A 152 12.48 -6.62 46.91
N ILE A 153 13.17 -7.00 45.83
CA ILE A 153 14.63 -7.20 45.82
C ILE A 153 15.40 -5.87 45.92
N ARG A 154 14.90 -4.79 45.31
CA ARG A 154 15.56 -3.47 45.36
C ARG A 154 15.35 -2.74 46.69
N SER A 155 14.20 -2.94 47.34
CA SER A 155 13.92 -2.46 48.70
C SER A 155 14.95 -2.96 49.70
N LEU A 156 15.48 -4.17 49.49
CA LEU A 156 16.56 -4.76 50.30
C LEU A 156 17.96 -4.19 49.97
N ALA A 157 18.13 -3.50 48.83
CA ALA A 157 19.42 -3.03 48.32
C ALA A 157 19.57 -1.49 48.30
N GLY A 158 18.59 -0.73 48.78
CA GLY A 158 18.68 0.73 48.98
C GLY A 158 18.84 1.60 47.72
N ARG A 159 18.48 1.10 46.52
CA ARG A 159 18.65 1.85 45.25
C ARG A 159 17.32 2.31 44.63
N GLU A 160 17.30 3.55 44.11
CA GLU A 160 16.13 4.23 43.51
C GLU A 160 15.49 3.49 42.33
N TYR A 161 14.19 3.71 42.14
CA TYR A 161 13.32 3.06 41.14
C TYR A 161 13.77 3.27 39.68
N TRP A 162 13.92 2.19 38.90
CA TRP A 162 14.08 2.25 37.44
C TRP A 162 13.16 1.24 36.75
N SER A 163 12.17 1.72 36.01
CA SER A 163 11.15 0.88 35.38
C SER A 163 11.44 0.68 33.89
N LEU A 164 12.17 -0.37 33.57
CA LEU A 164 12.24 -0.95 32.21
C LEU A 164 10.82 -1.18 31.64
N SER A 165 9.87 -1.50 32.53
CA SER A 165 8.43 -1.56 32.28
C SER A 165 7.83 -0.24 31.79
N SER A 166 8.21 0.91 32.35
CA SER A 166 7.77 2.24 31.89
C SER A 166 8.38 2.59 30.53
N PHE A 167 9.66 2.26 30.32
CA PHE A 167 10.33 2.47 29.03
C PHE A 167 9.66 1.66 27.89
N LEU A 168 9.42 0.37 28.11
CA LEU A 168 8.71 -0.51 27.16
C LEU A 168 7.25 -0.06 26.97
N LYS A 169 6.54 0.27 28.05
CA LYS A 169 5.16 0.82 28.00
C LYS A 169 5.08 2.09 27.16
N ASN A 170 6.04 3.00 27.29
CA ASN A 170 6.09 4.22 26.51
C ASN A 170 6.38 3.96 25.04
N ARG A 171 7.22 2.98 24.71
CA ARG A 171 7.51 2.60 23.32
C ARG A 171 6.30 1.97 22.63
N VAL A 172 5.61 1.05 23.30
CA VAL A 172 4.36 0.44 22.81
C VAL A 172 3.25 1.48 22.67
N LYS A 173 3.03 2.33 23.68
CA LYS A 173 2.02 3.40 23.61
C LYS A 173 2.27 4.36 22.46
N ARG A 174 3.53 4.72 22.20
CA ARG A 174 3.90 5.59 21.06
C ARG A 174 3.56 4.93 19.73
N ALA A 175 3.86 3.64 19.57
CA ALA A 175 3.54 2.90 18.36
C ALA A 175 2.02 2.75 18.14
N VAL A 176 1.25 2.37 19.17
CA VAL A 176 -0.23 2.30 19.07
C VAL A 176 -0.84 3.66 18.75
N LYS A 177 -0.38 4.74 19.41
CA LYS A 177 -0.87 6.10 19.14
C LYS A 177 -0.53 6.56 17.73
N TYR A 178 0.63 6.16 17.19
CA TYR A 178 1.00 6.42 15.81
C TYR A 178 0.02 5.75 14.83
N ILE A 179 -0.29 4.47 15.07
CA ILE A 179 -1.23 3.67 14.27
C ILE A 179 -2.63 4.30 14.24
N SER A 180 -3.23 4.55 15.41
CA SER A 180 -4.58 5.13 15.48
C SER A 180 -4.66 6.54 14.88
N ARG A 181 -3.60 7.36 15.04
CA ARG A 181 -3.51 8.68 14.40
C ARG A 181 -3.45 8.56 12.88
N TYR A 182 -2.81 7.51 12.37
CA TYR A 182 -2.67 7.27 10.95
C TYR A 182 -3.97 6.76 10.32
N GLU A 183 -4.66 5.79 10.94
CA GLU A 183 -6.01 5.37 10.53
C GLU A 183 -6.99 6.55 10.49
N SER A 184 -6.92 7.42 11.51
CA SER A 184 -7.75 8.63 11.57
C SER A 184 -7.46 9.60 10.43
N ARG A 185 -6.21 9.69 9.97
CA ARG A 185 -5.82 10.52 8.82
C ARG A 185 -6.39 9.95 7.52
N ILE A 186 -6.36 8.64 7.33
CA ILE A 186 -6.95 7.98 6.15
C ILE A 186 -8.45 8.19 6.11
N ALA A 187 -9.13 7.89 7.22
CA ALA A 187 -10.56 8.08 7.32
C ALA A 187 -10.94 9.55 7.07
N ARG A 188 -10.06 10.49 7.41
CA ARG A 188 -10.22 11.90 7.06
C ARG A 188 -10.02 12.13 5.56
N SER A 189 -8.92 11.68 4.96
CA SER A 189 -8.68 11.81 3.51
C SER A 189 -9.83 11.25 2.68
N VAL A 190 -10.36 10.07 3.05
CA VAL A 190 -11.53 9.45 2.42
C VAL A 190 -12.76 10.35 2.54
N ARG A 191 -13.02 10.92 3.73
CA ARG A 191 -14.12 11.87 3.94
C ARG A 191 -13.93 13.21 3.20
N ASP A 192 -12.70 13.71 3.14
CA ASP A 192 -12.38 15.00 2.51
C ASP A 192 -12.67 14.95 1.00
N VAL A 193 -12.47 13.80 0.36
CA VAL A 193 -12.83 13.58 -1.05
C VAL A 193 -14.28 13.09 -1.24
N GLY A 194 -15.06 12.99 -0.16
CA GLY A 194 -16.44 12.49 -0.18
C GLY A 194 -16.55 11.02 -0.62
N ALA A 195 -15.52 10.21 -0.36
CA ALA A 195 -15.53 8.77 -0.59
C ALA A 195 -16.05 8.02 0.65
N GLU A 196 -16.56 6.82 0.41
CA GLU A 196 -17.09 5.90 1.42
C GLU A 196 -16.13 4.74 1.71
N GLY A 197 -15.15 4.53 0.84
CA GLY A 197 -14.16 3.47 1.00
C GLY A 197 -12.83 3.81 0.34
N ILE A 198 -11.90 2.86 0.45
CA ILE A 198 -10.55 2.96 -0.10
C ILE A 198 -10.21 1.69 -0.89
N ILE A 199 -9.54 1.84 -2.02
CA ILE A 199 -8.97 0.76 -2.83
C ILE A 199 -7.45 0.95 -2.77
N CYS A 200 -6.78 0.01 -2.11
CA CYS A 200 -5.32 0.00 -1.99
C CYS A 200 -4.74 -1.04 -2.96
N GLY A 201 -3.72 -0.65 -3.71
CA GLY A 201 -2.99 -1.57 -4.59
C GLY A 201 -2.12 -2.55 -3.83
N HIS A 202 -1.55 -2.10 -2.73
CA HIS A 202 -0.69 -2.91 -1.88
C HIS A 202 -1.37 -3.19 -0.53
N ILE A 203 -1.58 -4.47 -0.24
CA ILE A 203 -2.02 -4.97 1.07
C ILE A 203 -1.18 -6.20 1.36
N HIS A 204 -0.04 -6.05 2.04
CA HIS A 204 0.67 -7.20 2.58
C HIS A 204 -0.16 -7.84 3.69
N ASN A 205 -0.87 -8.91 3.34
CA ASN A 205 -1.39 -9.87 4.29
C ASN A 205 -0.59 -11.17 4.09
N PRO A 206 0.40 -11.49 4.95
CA PRO A 206 1.06 -12.79 4.91
C PRO A 206 0.09 -13.94 5.24
#